data_AF-A0A7K6MRQ6-F1
#
_entry.id   AF-A0A7K6MRQ6-F1
#
_cell.length_a   1.000
_cell.length_b   1.000
_cell.length_c   1.000
_cell.angle_alpha   90.00
_cell.angle_beta   90.00
_cell.angle_gamma   90.00
#
_symmetry.space_group_name_H-M   'P 1'
#
loop_
_entity.id
_entity.type
_entity.pdbx_description
1 polymer ?
#
loop_
_entity_poly.entity_id
_entity_poly.type
_entity_poly.pdbx_seq_one_letter_code
_entity_poly.pdbx_strand_id
1 'polypeptide(L)'
;GVVLELLKEAMVSKLGDTKGFLIDGYPQELKDAEEFESKIGEPKLVLCLECSAESMSSRLLMRAQSSQSSENTETTEERIESYYQASKPLIAYYGSKTQLCKVN
;
A
#
# COMPACT_ATOMS: atom_id res chain seq x y z
N GLY A 1 -14.08 3.56 -5.03
CA GLY A 1 -14.01 4.88 -4.35
C GLY A 1 -13.35 5.96 -5.22
N VAL A 2 -13.29 7.24 -4.79
CA VAL A 2 -12.66 8.35 -5.57
C VAL A 2 -11.22 8.01 -5.96
N VAL A 3 -10.43 7.45 -5.04
CA VAL A 3 -9.04 7.02 -5.29
C VAL A 3 -8.97 6.00 -6.43
N LEU A 4 -9.84 5.00 -6.44
CA LEU A 4 -9.85 3.96 -7.46
C LEU A 4 -10.21 4.52 -8.85
N GLU A 5 -11.15 5.44 -8.93
CA GLU A 5 -11.50 6.08 -10.21
C GLU A 5 -10.33 6.93 -10.74
N LEU A 6 -9.69 7.72 -9.88
CA LEU A 6 -8.48 8.49 -10.26
C LEU A 6 -7.33 7.57 -10.70
N LEU A 7 -7.13 6.45 -10.00
CA LEU A 7 -6.12 5.46 -10.35
C LEU A 7 -6.43 4.84 -11.72
N LYS A 8 -7.69 4.48 -11.96
CA LYS A 8 -8.15 3.92 -13.24
C LYS A 8 -7.92 4.90 -14.39
N GLU A 9 -8.31 6.17 -14.23
CA GLU A 9 -8.10 7.21 -15.22
C GLU A 9 -6.62 7.40 -15.54
N ALA A 10 -5.76 7.46 -14.51
CA ALA A 10 -4.32 7.57 -14.67
C ALA A 10 -3.74 6.37 -15.45
N MET A 11 -4.16 5.14 -15.11
CA MET A 11 -3.74 3.93 -15.82
C MET A 11 -4.18 3.94 -17.28
N VAL A 12 -5.46 4.26 -17.55
CA VAL A 12 -6.01 4.33 -18.92
C VAL A 12 -5.25 5.35 -19.77
N SER A 13 -4.91 6.52 -19.20
CA SER A 13 -4.17 7.57 -19.90
C SER A 13 -2.75 7.19 -20.35
N LYS A 14 -2.20 6.08 -19.82
CA LYS A 14 -0.85 5.58 -20.11
C LYS A 14 -0.84 4.28 -20.90
N LEU A 15 -2.01 3.73 -21.26
CA LEU A 15 -2.08 2.53 -22.09
C LEU A 15 -1.46 2.80 -23.46
N GLY A 16 -0.58 1.90 -23.89
CA GLY A 16 0.18 2.02 -25.15
C GLY A 16 1.61 2.55 -24.97
N ASP A 17 1.86 3.35 -23.92
CA ASP A 17 3.16 4.00 -23.68
C ASP A 17 3.95 3.39 -22.52
N THR A 18 3.42 2.34 -21.88
CA THR A 18 4.06 1.66 -20.75
C THR A 18 4.13 0.15 -20.94
N LYS A 19 5.12 -0.47 -20.27
CA LYS A 19 5.24 -1.93 -20.16
C LYS A 19 4.46 -2.50 -18.97
N GLY A 20 3.98 -1.65 -18.06
CA GLY A 20 3.25 -2.05 -16.87
C GLY A 20 3.06 -0.91 -15.88
N PHE A 21 2.45 -1.23 -14.75
CA PHE A 21 2.16 -0.28 -13.67
C PHE A 21 2.76 -0.78 -12.37
N LEU A 22 3.44 0.11 -11.66
CA LEU A 22 3.77 -0.06 -10.25
C LEU A 22 2.77 0.81 -9.46
N ILE A 23 1.96 0.17 -8.64
CA ILE A 23 0.99 0.84 -7.78
C ILE A 23 1.55 0.77 -6.37
N ASP A 24 1.85 1.93 -5.80
CA ASP A 24 2.42 2.06 -4.46
C ASP A 24 1.35 2.63 -3.51
N GLY A 25 1.19 1.98 -2.35
CA GLY A 25 0.25 2.41 -1.31
C GLY A 25 -1.23 2.15 -1.57
N TYR A 26 -1.61 1.37 -2.60
CA TYR A 26 -2.98 0.91 -2.85
C TYR A 26 -2.99 -0.54 -3.35
N PRO A 27 -3.93 -1.40 -2.90
CA PRO A 27 -4.99 -1.16 -1.91
C PRO A 27 -4.48 -1.09 -0.47
N GLN A 28 -5.22 -0.43 0.43
CA GLN A 28 -4.92 -0.36 1.87
C GLN A 28 -5.78 -1.28 2.72
N GLU A 29 -6.97 -1.65 2.23
CA GLU A 29 -7.88 -2.59 2.90
C GLU A 29 -8.38 -3.67 1.93
N LEU A 30 -8.90 -4.76 2.46
CA LEU A 30 -9.38 -5.90 1.66
C LEU A 30 -10.48 -5.50 0.66
N LYS A 31 -11.43 -4.64 1.08
CA LYS A 31 -12.52 -4.18 0.21
C LYS A 31 -12.00 -3.41 -1.00
N ASP A 32 -10.95 -2.62 -0.82
CA ASP A 32 -10.30 -1.90 -1.92
C ASP A 32 -9.61 -2.85 -2.90
N ALA A 33 -9.01 -3.93 -2.38
CA ALA A 33 -8.41 -4.97 -3.23
C ALA A 33 -9.47 -5.63 -4.12
N GLU A 34 -10.62 -6.01 -3.55
CA GLU A 34 -11.73 -6.60 -4.30
C GLU A 34 -12.29 -5.62 -5.35
N GLU A 35 -12.46 -4.34 -4.99
CA GLU A 35 -12.96 -3.32 -5.93
C GLU A 35 -11.95 -3.07 -7.07
N PHE A 36 -10.65 -3.01 -6.74
CA PHE A 36 -9.57 -2.87 -7.72
C PHE A 36 -9.58 -4.01 -8.74
N GLU A 37 -9.65 -5.25 -8.26
CA GLU A 37 -9.65 -6.42 -9.12
C GLU A 37 -10.89 -6.50 -10.00
N SER A 38 -12.06 -6.12 -9.45
CA SER A 38 -13.31 -6.10 -10.21
C SER A 38 -13.33 -5.02 -11.31
N LYS A 39 -12.72 -3.85 -11.09
CA LYS A 39 -12.84 -2.70 -11.99
C LYS A 39 -11.63 -2.46 -12.89
N ILE A 40 -10.45 -2.93 -12.48
CA ILE A 40 -9.17 -2.73 -13.16
C ILE A 40 -8.58 -4.09 -13.53
N GLY A 41 -8.38 -4.97 -12.55
CA GLY A 41 -7.89 -6.34 -12.78
C GLY A 41 -6.94 -6.83 -11.70
N GLU A 42 -6.62 -8.12 -11.74
CA GLU A 42 -5.76 -8.76 -10.75
C GLU A 42 -4.28 -8.37 -10.91
N PRO A 43 -3.57 -8.02 -9.82
CA PRO A 43 -2.14 -7.74 -9.90
C PRO A 43 -1.36 -9.02 -10.23
N LYS A 44 -0.36 -8.90 -11.09
CA LYS A 44 0.52 -10.03 -11.45
C LYS A 44 1.55 -10.38 -10.38
N LEU A 45 1.90 -9.40 -9.54
CA LEU A 45 2.89 -9.52 -8.48
C LEU A 45 2.54 -8.53 -7.37
N VAL A 46 2.61 -8.99 -6.13
CA VAL A 46 2.52 -8.16 -4.92
C VAL A 46 3.84 -8.23 -4.18
N LEU A 47 4.44 -7.06 -3.92
CA LEU A 47 5.66 -6.92 -3.13
C LEU A 47 5.30 -6.54 -1.70
N CYS A 48 5.57 -7.44 -0.75
CA CYS A 48 5.40 -7.19 0.67
C CYS A 48 6.76 -6.79 1.26
N LEU A 49 6.94 -5.49 1.51
CA LEU A 49 8.14 -4.96 2.15
C LEU A 49 8.05 -5.17 3.66
N GLU A 50 8.68 -6.24 4.16
CA GLU A 50 8.67 -6.58 5.57
C GLU A 50 9.61 -5.65 6.33
N CYS A 51 9.11 -5.05 7.40
CA CYS A 51 9.89 -4.17 8.26
C CYS A 51 9.44 -4.36 9.71
N SER A 52 10.40 -4.37 10.64
CA SER A 52 10.07 -4.44 12.06
C SER A 52 9.45 -3.13 12.53
N ALA A 53 8.55 -3.20 13.51
CA ALA A 53 7.97 -2.02 14.16
C ALA A 53 9.08 -1.07 14.67
N GLU A 54 10.15 -1.60 15.26
CA GLU A 54 11.32 -0.83 15.70
C GLU A 54 11.97 -0.05 14.55
N SER A 55 12.22 -0.71 13.41
CA SER A 55 12.83 -0.08 12.24
C SER A 55 11.91 1.00 11.64
N MET A 56 10.61 0.73 11.56
CA MET A 56 9.62 1.69 11.08
C MET A 56 9.55 2.91 12.01
N SER A 57 9.45 2.69 13.33
CA SER A 57 9.42 3.77 14.33
C SER A 57 10.66 4.64 14.26
N SER A 58 11.85 4.03 14.24
CA SER A 58 13.12 4.77 14.12
C SER A 58 13.17 5.63 12.85
N ARG A 59 12.79 5.08 11.70
CA ARG A 59 12.76 5.81 10.41
C ARG A 59 11.73 6.94 10.40
N LEU A 60 10.54 6.71 10.96
CA LEU A 60 9.48 7.72 11.04
C LEU A 60 9.88 8.87 11.97
N LEU A 61 10.52 8.57 13.10
CA LEU A 61 11.07 9.58 14.01
C LEU A 61 12.17 10.41 13.34
N MET A 62 13.11 9.77 12.64
CA MET A 62 14.14 10.50 11.87
C MET A 62 13.52 11.42 10.81
N ARG A 63 12.50 10.94 10.09
CA ARG A 63 11.77 11.75 9.10
C ARG A 63 11.05 12.94 9.75
N ALA A 64 10.42 12.74 10.90
CA ALA A 64 9.74 13.80 11.64
C ALA A 64 10.73 14.86 12.17
N GLN A 65 11.94 14.47 12.57
CA GLN A 65 12.98 15.43 12.99
C GLN A 65 13.53 16.25 11.80
N SER A 66 13.57 15.66 10.60
CA SER A 66 13.98 16.38 9.39
C SER A 66 12.89 17.29 8.79
N SER A 67 11.63 17.11 9.21
CA SER A 67 10.47 17.80 8.67
C SER A 67 9.88 18.69 9.76
N GLN A 68 9.93 20.02 9.64
CA GLN A 68 9.15 20.90 10.54
C GLN A 68 7.64 20.80 10.23
N SER A 69 7.04 19.65 10.51
CA SER A 69 5.60 19.43 10.40
C SER A 69 5.07 19.09 11.78
N SER A 70 4.65 20.14 12.49
CA SER A 70 3.82 20.03 13.67
C SER A 70 2.41 19.56 13.30
N GLU A 71 1.76 18.91 14.26
CA GLU A 71 0.34 18.54 14.30
C GLU A 71 -0.06 17.31 13.48
N ASN A 72 0.08 16.13 14.08
CA ASN A 72 -0.85 15.02 13.91
C ASN A 72 -1.07 14.39 15.29
N THR A 73 -2.32 14.19 15.67
CA THR A 73 -2.72 13.62 16.97
C THR A 73 -2.46 12.12 17.08
N GLU A 74 -2.20 11.45 15.95
CA GLU A 74 -1.93 10.01 15.89
C GLU A 74 -0.44 9.75 16.11
N THR A 75 -0.13 8.92 17.10
CA THR A 75 1.24 8.54 17.43
C THR A 75 1.84 7.64 16.34
N THR A 76 3.17 7.63 16.23
CA THR A 76 3.88 6.70 15.34
C THR A 76 3.48 5.24 15.57
N GLU A 77 3.19 4.89 16.82
CA GLU A 77 2.77 3.54 17.24
C GLU A 77 1.38 3.18 16.70
N GLU A 78 0.39 4.07 16.86
CA GLU A 78 -0.96 3.89 16.32
C GLU A 78 -0.96 3.72 14.80
N ARG A 79 -0.11 4.48 14.09
CA ARG A 79 0.05 4.35 12.63
C ARG A 79 0.61 3.00 12.21
N ILE A 80 1.60 2.50 12.95
CA ILE A 80 2.22 1.19 12.69
C ILE A 80 1.22 0.08 12.98
N GLU A 81 0.49 0.16 14.10
CA GLU A 81 -0.51 -0.84 14.47
C GLU A 81 -1.65 -0.89 13.43
N SER A 82 -2.20 0.27 13.06
CA SER A 82 -3.25 0.36 12.03
C SER A 82 -2.79 -0.25 10.70
N TYR A 83 -1.54 0.01 10.29
CA TYR A 83 -0.96 -0.59 9.10
C TYR A 83 -0.90 -2.11 9.19
N TYR A 84 -0.48 -2.69 10.32
CA TYR A 84 -0.44 -4.15 10.49
C TYR A 84 -1.83 -4.78 10.45
N GLN A 85 -2.82 -4.15 11.11
CA GLN A 85 -4.20 -4.65 11.13
C GLN A 85 -4.81 -4.67 9.73
N ALA A 86 -4.55 -3.65 8.92
CA ALA A 86 -5.04 -3.58 7.54
C ALA A 86 -4.25 -4.48 6.57
N SER A 87 -2.93 -4.60 6.75
CA SER A 87 -2.06 -5.37 5.86
C SER A 87 -2.20 -6.88 6.03
N LYS A 88 -2.46 -7.37 7.25
CA LYS A 88 -2.59 -8.81 7.52
C LYS A 88 -3.64 -9.52 6.66
N PRO A 89 -4.90 -9.04 6.54
CA PRO A 89 -5.88 -9.67 5.65
C PRO A 89 -5.50 -9.55 4.17
N LEU A 90 -4.86 -8.45 3.75
CA LEU A 90 -4.39 -8.28 2.37
C LEU A 90 -3.29 -9.25 1.99
N ILE A 91 -2.31 -9.46 2.87
CA ILE A 91 -1.23 -10.44 2.67
C ILE A 91 -1.81 -11.85 2.55
N ALA A 92 -2.79 -12.19 3.40
CA ALA A 92 -3.47 -13.49 3.33
C ALA A 92 -4.27 -13.65 2.02
N TYR A 93 -5.01 -12.61 1.63
CA TYR A 93 -5.79 -12.59 0.39
C TYR A 93 -4.90 -12.83 -0.84
N TYR A 94 -3.88 -11.98 -1.01
CA TYR A 94 -2.98 -12.08 -2.15
C TYR A 94 -2.08 -13.32 -2.11
N GLY A 95 -1.68 -13.79 -0.92
CA GLY A 95 -0.88 -15.00 -0.77
C GLY A 95 -1.55 -16.28 -1.29
N SER A 96 -2.88 -16.28 -1.39
CA SER A 96 -3.65 -17.39 -1.97
C SER A 96 -3.98 -17.21 -3.46
N LYS A 97 -3.83 -15.99 -3.99
CA LYS A 97 -4.43 -15.58 -5.26
C LYS A 97 -3.42 -15.17 -6.34
N THR A 98 -2.31 -14.56 -5.95
CA THR A 98 -1.29 -14.04 -6.88
C THR A 98 0.12 -14.36 -6.38
N GLN A 99 1.11 -14.10 -7.22
CA GLN A 99 2.49 -14.17 -6.78
C GLN A 99 2.74 -13.06 -5.73
N LEU A 100 2.98 -13.47 -4.49
CA LEU A 100 3.37 -12.57 -3.40
C LEU A 100 4.83 -12.82 -3.04
N CYS A 101 5.65 -11.77 -3.13
CA CYS A 101 7.06 -11.81 -2.75
C CYS A 101 7.30 -10.96 -1.51
N LYS A 102 7.85 -11.56 -0.46
CA LYS A 102 8.30 -10.86 0.73
C LYS A 102 9.74 -10.39 0.55
N VAL A 103 10.00 -9.13 0.85
CA VAL A 103 11.31 -8.48 0.73
C VAL A 103 11.66 -7.88 2.08
N ASN A 104 12.88 -8.14 2.55
CA ASN A 104 13.42 -7.67 3.84
C ASN A 104 14.58 -6.70 3.60
#